data_AF-A0ABD6EXL2-F1
#
_entry.id   AF-A0ABD6EXL2-F1
#
_cell.length_a   1.000
_cell.length_b   1.000
_cell.length_c   1.000
_cell.angle_alpha   90.00
_cell.angle_beta   90.00
_cell.angle_gamma   90.00
#
_symmetry.space_group_name_H-M   'P 1'
#
loop_
_entity.id
_entity.type
_entity.pdbx_description
1 polymer ?
#
loop_
_entity_poly.entity_id
_entity_poly.type
_entity_poly.pdbx_seq_one_letter_code
_entity_poly.pdbx_strand_id
1 'polypeptide(L)'
;MGGFAARKALKVIEHVEAVLAMELMAACQGMEFLKPLTSTAPLNAVYNLIRSVSPPLNEDRFMQPEIEAVIDLLRSGKVWEVVKPHLEEMRDMEELNPQALRSHAPSPTSATPYND
;
A
#
# COMPACT_ATOMS: atom_id res chain seq x y z
N MET A 1 -4.04 -28.21 -24.41
CA MET A 1 -3.36 -26.91 -24.31
C MET A 1 -3.98 -25.95 -23.29
N GLY A 2 -5.32 -25.79 -23.20
CA GLY A 2 -5.94 -24.84 -22.24
C GLY A 2 -5.75 -25.14 -20.74
N GLY A 3 -5.80 -26.41 -20.32
CA GLY A 3 -5.67 -26.77 -18.89
C GLY A 3 -4.28 -26.52 -18.28
N PHE A 4 -3.23 -26.43 -19.09
CA PHE A 4 -1.92 -25.99 -18.62
C PHE A 4 -1.83 -24.47 -18.52
N ALA A 5 -2.40 -23.76 -19.50
CA ALA A 5 -2.44 -22.29 -19.48
C ALA A 5 -3.13 -21.75 -18.22
N ALA A 6 -4.29 -22.31 -17.85
CA ALA A 6 -5.03 -21.91 -16.65
C ALA A 6 -4.20 -22.12 -15.36
N ARG A 7 -3.55 -23.29 -15.20
CA ARG A 7 -2.72 -23.58 -14.03
C ARG A 7 -1.47 -22.70 -13.96
N LYS A 8 -0.83 -22.43 -15.11
CA LYS A 8 0.31 -21.51 -15.18
C LYS A 8 -0.11 -20.09 -14.79
N ALA A 9 -1.26 -19.62 -15.27
CA ALA A 9 -1.78 -18.30 -14.92
C ALA A 9 -2.02 -18.19 -13.40
N LEU A 10 -2.68 -19.19 -12.80
CA LEU A 10 -2.86 -19.23 -11.34
C LEU A 10 -1.52 -19.19 -10.59
N LYS A 11 -0.53 -19.98 -11.05
CA LYS A 11 0.79 -19.99 -10.41
C LYS A 11 1.52 -18.64 -10.51
N VAL A 12 1.35 -17.92 -11.62
CA VAL A 12 1.90 -16.57 -11.77
C VAL A 12 1.23 -15.61 -10.81
N ILE A 13 -0.10 -15.68 -10.65
CA ILE A 13 -0.83 -14.83 -9.69
C ILE A 13 -0.31 -15.07 -8.27
N GLU A 14 -0.15 -16.33 -7.85
CA GLU A 14 0.43 -16.67 -6.54
C GLU A 14 1.80 -16.01 -6.31
N HIS A 15 2.66 -15.96 -7.33
CA HIS A 15 3.97 -15.30 -7.22
C HIS A 15 3.86 -13.77 -7.17
N VAL A 16 2.95 -13.19 -7.95
CA VAL A 16 2.72 -11.74 -7.95
C VAL A 16 2.18 -11.27 -6.61
N GLU A 17 1.28 -12.03 -5.98
CA GLU A 17 0.80 -11.75 -4.61
C GLU A 17 1.96 -11.68 -3.62
N ALA A 18 2.91 -12.61 -3.69
CA ALA A 18 4.10 -12.60 -2.85
C ALA A 18 5.01 -11.38 -3.11
N VAL A 19 5.21 -11.01 -4.39
CA VAL A 19 5.98 -9.81 -4.76
C VAL A 19 5.34 -8.56 -4.19
N LEU A 20 4.02 -8.39 -4.36
CA LEU A 20 3.28 -7.23 -3.85
C LEU A 20 3.28 -7.17 -2.31
N ALA A 21 3.20 -8.33 -1.63
CA ALA A 21 3.33 -8.39 -0.18
C ALA A 21 4.68 -7.85 0.30
N MET A 22 5.78 -8.32 -0.30
CA MET A 22 7.13 -7.88 0.04
C MET A 22 7.34 -6.39 -0.29
N GLU A 23 6.83 -5.92 -1.43
CA GLU A 23 6.87 -4.50 -1.80
C GLU A 23 6.15 -3.64 -0.76
N LEU A 24 4.97 -4.05 -0.32
CA LEU A 24 4.19 -3.32 0.68
C LEU A 24 4.88 -3.29 2.05
N MET A 25 5.49 -4.40 2.46
CA MET A 25 6.32 -4.45 3.67
C MET A 25 7.52 -3.50 3.58
N ALA A 26 8.22 -3.50 2.44
CA ALA A 26 9.35 -2.61 2.19
C ALA A 26 8.94 -1.13 2.19
N ALA A 27 7.80 -0.80 1.57
CA ALA A 27 7.24 0.55 1.57
C ALA A 27 6.88 1.03 2.98
N CYS A 28 6.23 0.17 3.78
CA CYS A 28 5.93 0.47 5.19
C CYS A 28 7.21 0.66 6.02
N GLN A 29 8.27 -0.08 5.71
CA GLN A 29 9.58 0.12 6.33
C GLN A 29 10.22 1.44 5.89
N GLY A 30 10.12 1.82 4.62
CA GLY A 30 10.53 3.14 4.14
C GLY A 30 9.83 4.28 4.88
N MET A 31 8.53 4.12 5.18
CA MET A 31 7.78 5.09 5.99
C MET A 31 8.33 5.22 7.43
N GLU A 32 8.88 4.16 8.03
CA GLU A 32 9.54 4.26 9.35
C GLU A 32 10.77 5.16 9.29
N PHE A 33 11.59 4.97 8.25
CA PHE A 33 12.84 5.70 8.08
C PHE A 33 12.61 7.18 7.77
N LEU A 34 11.43 7.55 7.29
CA LEU A 34 11.04 8.93 6.98
C LEU A 34 10.40 9.65 8.17
N LYS A 35 10.18 9.01 9.32
CA LYS A 35 9.63 9.67 10.50
C LYS A 35 10.47 10.91 10.88
N PRO A 36 9.83 12.06 11.21
CA PRO A 36 8.42 12.22 11.57
C PRO A 36 7.47 12.55 10.41
N LEU A 37 7.88 12.41 9.14
CA LEU A 37 6.99 12.65 8.00
C LEU A 37 5.82 11.67 8.00
N THR A 38 4.65 12.16 7.59
CA THR A 38 3.40 11.39 7.51
C THR A 38 2.89 11.34 6.08
N SER A 39 2.21 10.25 5.71
CA SER A 39 1.58 10.11 4.40
C SER A 39 0.11 10.56 4.43
N THR A 40 -0.61 10.36 3.33
CA THR A 40 -2.05 10.61 3.22
C THR A 40 -2.87 9.64 4.09
N ALA A 41 -4.12 10.00 4.40
CA ALA A 41 -5.03 9.17 5.18
C ALA A 41 -5.15 7.71 4.69
N PRO A 42 -5.44 7.43 3.39
CA PRO A 42 -5.53 6.04 2.92
C PRO A 42 -4.21 5.27 3.08
N LEU A 43 -3.07 5.91 2.83
CA LEU A 43 -1.76 5.25 2.95
C LEU A 43 -1.38 4.99 4.41
N ASN A 44 -1.71 5.88 5.34
CA ASN A 44 -1.52 5.64 6.78
C ASN A 44 -2.43 4.51 7.27
N ALA A 45 -3.64 4.37 6.73
CA ALA A 45 -4.53 3.27 7.07
C ALA A 45 -3.98 1.91 6.61
N VAL A 46 -3.43 1.84 5.38
CA VAL A 46 -2.72 0.64 4.89
C VAL A 46 -1.48 0.36 5.73
N TYR A 47 -0.66 1.37 6.03
CA TYR A 47 0.52 1.24 6.87
C TYR A 47 0.16 0.64 8.24
N ASN A 48 -0.88 1.16 8.90
CA ASN A 48 -1.34 0.64 10.19
C ASN A 48 -1.81 -0.83 10.10
N LEU A 49 -2.54 -1.17 9.02
CA LEU A 49 -2.97 -2.55 8.77
C LEU A 49 -1.76 -3.49 8.64
N ILE A 50 -0.75 -3.10 7.87
CA ILE A 50 0.45 -3.93 7.67
C ILE A 50 1.29 -4.02 8.94
N ARG A 51 1.41 -2.93 9.71
CA ARG A 51 2.10 -2.94 11.01
C ARG A 51 1.42 -3.79 12.07
N SER A 52 0.14 -4.14 11.90
CA SER A 52 -0.53 -5.09 12.79
C SER A 52 -0.02 -6.54 12.65
N VAL A 53 0.60 -6.89 11.51
CA VAL A 53 1.10 -8.25 11.23
C VAL A 53 2.60 -8.31 10.92
N SER A 54 3.22 -7.19 10.54
CA SER A 54 4.65 -7.05 10.27
C SER A 54 5.22 -5.82 10.99
N PRO A 55 5.78 -6.00 12.20
CA PRO A 55 6.33 -4.88 12.97
C PRO A 55 7.55 -4.26 12.28
N PRO A 56 7.94 -3.02 12.62
CA PRO A 56 9.16 -2.39 12.09
C PRO A 56 10.38 -3.29 12.21
N LEU A 57 11.21 -3.30 11.17
CA LEU A 57 12.46 -4.06 11.14
C LEU A 57 13.59 -3.19 11.72
N ASN A 58 14.05 -3.54 12.92
CA ASN A 58 15.18 -2.87 13.59
C ASN A 58 16.48 -3.67 13.44
N GLU A 59 16.35 -5.00 13.49
CA GLU A 59 17.44 -5.97 13.33
C GLU A 59 16.94 -7.11 12.45
N ASP A 60 17.88 -7.83 11.83
CA ASP A 60 17.56 -8.97 10.98
C ASP A 60 16.82 -10.06 11.75
N ARG A 61 15.72 -10.55 11.16
CA ARG A 61 14.93 -11.65 11.71
C ARG A 61 14.35 -12.52 10.61
N PHE A 62 13.83 -13.67 11.00
CA PHE A 62 13.12 -14.56 10.08
C PHE A 62 11.75 -13.98 9.70
N MET A 63 11.63 -13.51 8.44
CA MET A 63 10.45 -12.76 7.98
C MET A 63 9.38 -13.62 7.29
N GLN A 64 9.63 -14.91 7.01
CA GLN A 64 8.66 -15.76 6.29
C GLN A 64 7.25 -15.73 6.91
N PRO A 65 7.07 -15.81 8.25
CA PRO A 65 5.72 -15.80 8.84
C PRO A 65 4.99 -14.47 8.60
N GLU A 66 5.74 -13.36 8.57
CA GLU A 66 5.17 -12.04 8.30
C GLU A 66 4.82 -11.88 6.82
N ILE A 67 5.68 -12.39 5.92
CA ILE A 67 5.42 -12.39 4.47
C ILE A 67 4.12 -13.15 4.18
N GLU A 68 3.95 -14.35 4.73
CA GLU A 68 2.71 -15.12 4.58
C GLU A 68 1.50 -14.39 5.16
N ALA A 69 1.64 -13.75 6.33
CA ALA A 69 0.56 -12.96 6.92
C ALA A 69 0.15 -11.76 6.03
N VAL A 70 1.09 -11.10 5.37
CA VAL A 70 0.79 -10.01 4.42
C VAL A 70 0.15 -10.55 3.14
N ILE A 71 0.59 -11.70 2.62
CA ILE A 71 -0.06 -12.37 1.47
C ILE A 71 -1.51 -12.70 1.82
N ASP A 72 -1.77 -13.24 3.01
CA ASP A 72 -3.12 -13.56 3.47
C ASP A 72 -3.98 -12.29 3.64
N LEU A 73 -3.40 -11.19 4.11
CA LEU A 73 -4.09 -9.89 4.15
C LEU A 73 -4.49 -9.41 2.74
N LEU A 74 -3.61 -9.52 1.76
CA LEU A 74 -3.91 -9.16 0.36
C LEU A 74 -5.04 -10.04 -0.19
N ARG A 75 -4.93 -11.37 -0.02
CA ARG A 75 -5.95 -12.33 -0.47
C ARG A 75 -7.30 -12.14 0.21
N SER A 76 -7.30 -11.74 1.48
CA SER A 76 -8.53 -11.47 2.21
C SER A 76 -9.27 -10.20 1.74
N GLY A 77 -8.63 -9.37 0.90
CA GLY A 77 -9.21 -8.12 0.43
C GLY A 77 -9.14 -6.98 1.45
N LYS A 78 -8.65 -7.20 2.67
CA LYS A 78 -8.60 -6.18 3.73
C LYS A 78 -7.83 -4.92 3.34
N VAL A 79 -6.73 -5.06 2.59
CA VAL A 79 -5.97 -3.92 2.07
C VAL A 79 -6.83 -3.05 1.15
N TRP A 80 -7.64 -3.69 0.28
CA TRP A 80 -8.58 -3.00 -0.59
C TRP A 80 -9.73 -2.36 0.21
N GLU A 81 -10.31 -3.07 1.18
CA GLU A 81 -11.40 -2.56 2.01
C GLU A 81 -11.03 -1.29 2.77
N VAL A 82 -9.77 -1.20 3.24
CA VAL A 82 -9.27 -0.02 3.95
C VAL A 82 -9.17 1.20 3.04
N VAL A 83 -8.76 1.04 1.78
CA VAL A 83 -8.59 2.18 0.85
C VAL A 83 -9.85 2.51 0.07
N LYS A 84 -10.77 1.56 -0.09
CA LYS A 84 -11.96 1.69 -0.93
C LYS A 84 -12.79 2.95 -0.64
N PRO A 85 -13.14 3.29 0.62
CA PRO A 85 -13.92 4.51 0.90
C PRO A 85 -13.21 5.78 0.44
N HIS A 86 -11.88 5.84 0.60
CA HIS A 86 -11.08 6.98 0.16
C HIS A 86 -11.02 7.08 -1.37
N LEU A 87 -10.98 5.96 -2.08
CA LEU A 87 -10.98 5.94 -3.54
C LEU A 87 -12.34 6.32 -4.13
N GLU A 88 -13.44 5.88 -3.51
CA GLU A 88 -14.78 6.29 -3.90
C GLU A 88 -14.96 7.80 -3.71
N GLU A 89 -14.55 8.34 -2.56
CA GLU A 89 -14.54 9.78 -2.30
C GLU A 89 -13.69 10.55 -3.34
N MET A 90 -12.48 10.08 -3.64
CA MET A 90 -11.61 10.70 -4.65
C MET A 90 -12.23 10.67 -6.05
N ARG A 91 -12.90 9.58 -6.42
CA ARG A 91 -13.57 9.46 -7.73
C ARG A 91 -14.75 10.41 -7.82
N ASP A 92 -15.58 10.47 -6.79
CA ASP A 92 -16.72 11.38 -6.73
C ASP A 92 -16.25 12.84 -6.82
N MET A 93 -15.15 13.20 -6.15
CA MET A 93 -14.51 14.52 -6.26
C MET A 93 -14.02 14.82 -7.69
N GLU A 94 -13.42 13.85 -8.37
CA GLU A 94 -12.95 13.99 -9.75
C GLU A 94 -14.12 14.15 -10.75
N GLU A 95 -15.22 13.41 -10.55
CA GLU A 95 -16.44 13.52 -11.35
C GLU A 95 -17.10 14.90 -11.19
N LEU A 96 -17.10 15.46 -9.97
CA LEU A 96 -17.61 16.81 -9.69
C LEU A 96 -16.71 17.93 -10.21
N ASN A 97 -15.39 17.73 -10.18
CA ASN A 97 -14.40 18.69 -10.67
C ASN A 97 -13.11 17.96 -11.08
N PRO A 98 -12.80 17.85 -12.38
CA PRO A 98 -11.59 17.17 -12.88
C PRO A 98 -10.26 17.76 -12.38
N GLN A 99 -10.26 18.97 -11.83
CA GLN A 99 -9.10 19.61 -11.20
C GLN A 99 -9.03 19.38 -9.67
N ALA A 100 -10.05 18.80 -9.03
CA ALA A 100 -10.10 18.64 -7.57
C ALA A 100 -8.96 17.77 -7.03
N LEU A 101 -8.61 16.67 -7.73
CA LEU A 101 -7.47 15.82 -7.37
C LEU A 101 -6.10 16.45 -7.72
N ARG A 102 -6.08 17.51 -8.53
CA ARG A 102 -4.89 18.27 -8.91
C ARG A 102 -4.70 19.53 -8.07
N SER A 103 -5.36 19.65 -6.92
CA SER A 103 -5.06 20.72 -5.98
C SER A 103 -3.58 20.64 -5.58
N HIS A 104 -2.91 21.79 -5.47
CA HIS A 104 -1.48 21.92 -5.18
C HIS A 104 -1.11 21.40 -3.78
N ALA A 105 -1.24 20.09 -3.55
CA ALA A 105 -0.60 19.44 -2.42
C ALA A 105 0.92 19.59 -2.63
N PRO A 106 1.65 20.21 -1.69
CA PRO A 106 3.10 20.35 -1.82
C PRO A 106 3.69 18.95 -2.01
N SER A 107 4.64 18.83 -2.93
CA SER A 107 5.37 17.59 -3.14
C SER A 107 5.94 17.13 -1.79
N PRO A 108 5.92 15.82 -1.47
CA PRO A 108 6.59 15.29 -0.28
C PRO A 108 8.09 15.65 -0.22
N THR A 109 8.66 16.09 -1.35
CA THR A 109 10.06 16.52 -1.51
C THR A 109 10.23 18.03 -1.70
N SER A 110 9.17 18.85 -1.73
CA SER A 110 9.31 20.30 -1.87
C SER A 110 9.70 20.94 -0.54
N ALA A 111 10.89 21.53 -0.48
CA ALA A 111 11.49 22.12 0.72
C ALA A 111 10.96 23.53 1.10
N THR A 112 9.91 24.02 0.47
CA THR A 112 9.42 25.40 0.68
C THR A 112 8.22 25.44 1.63
N PRO A 113 8.35 26.09 2.81
CA PRO A 113 7.19 26.49 3.59
C PRO A 113 6.52 27.68 2.89
N TYR A 114 5.20 27.60 2.70
CA TYR A 114 4.41 28.74 2.25
C TYR A 114 4.30 29.73 3.42
N ASN A 115 4.97 30.88 3.32
CA ASN A 115 4.53 32.07 4.05
C ASN A 115 3.47 32.75 3.17
N ASP A 116 2.29 32.98 3.74
CA ASP A 116 1.26 33.85 3.20
C ASP A 116 1.78 35.28 2.96
#